data_AF-A0A969P9K0-F1
#
_entry.id   AF-A0A969P9K0-F1
#
_cell.length_a   1.000
_cell.length_b   1.000
_cell.length_c   1.000
_cell.angle_alpha   90.00
_cell.angle_beta   90.00
_cell.angle_gamma   90.00
#
_symmetry.space_group_name_H-M   'P 1'
#
loop_
_entity.id
_entity.type
_entity.pdbx_description
1 polymer ?
#
loop_
_entity_poly.entity_id
_entity_poly.type
_entity_poly.pdbx_seq_one_letter_code
_entity_poly.pdbx_strand_id
1 'polypeptide(L)'
;MHPKIYGFIRQLLKLSTERLKKQPVPPHIAHHVWKAVCVITAVYAIAEISNSLPVYAEVPYLLASDYCQGKSRDGLISGKGACTFPSGNRYEGELRNSKRQGRGMFTFTDGTRCEAEFQNDLLSGKGVCVFLGGNRYEGEFRAGKRQGRGLFTFANGTRCSGTFQNDLLNGLGVCIYASGNRYEGVFQNSKKQGRGILTLANGTRCEGEFQNDLMTGFAVCTLATGIRYEGEFRAGRQKGKGIYTLSNGSRLEGVWREGKFVEFKTKPSTIRLTSPSLDDRDERSER
;
A
#
# COMPACT_ATOMS: atom_id res chain seq x y z
N MET A 1 12.91 1.89 15.32
CA MET A 1 13.38 3.21 14.83
C MET A 1 14.90 3.31 15.05
N HIS A 2 15.66 3.78 14.06
CA HIS A 2 17.12 3.70 14.05
C HIS A 2 17.79 4.84 14.86
N PRO A 3 18.77 4.57 15.77
CA PRO A 3 19.35 5.55 16.70
C PRO A 3 19.98 6.79 16.06
N LYS A 4 20.46 6.67 14.81
CA LYS A 4 21.07 7.80 14.06
C LYS A 4 20.08 8.91 13.71
N ILE A 5 18.78 8.60 13.63
CA ILE A 5 17.72 9.56 13.30
C ILE A 5 17.45 10.51 14.48
N TYR A 6 17.54 10.00 15.71
CA TYR A 6 17.37 10.82 16.92
C TYR A 6 18.47 11.88 17.08
N GLY A 7 19.71 11.55 16.71
CA GLY A 7 20.84 12.48 16.74
C GLY A 7 20.69 13.64 15.75
N PHE A 8 20.22 13.34 14.53
CA PHE A 8 20.00 14.35 13.49
C PHE A 8 18.83 15.28 13.83
N ILE A 9 17.75 14.74 14.41
CA ILE A 9 16.61 15.52 14.93
C ILE A 9 17.05 16.44 16.07
N ARG A 10 17.88 15.97 17.01
CA ARG A 10 18.45 16.83 18.07
C ARG A 10 19.32 17.95 17.52
N GLN A 11 20.07 17.70 16.44
CA GLN A 11 20.95 18.70 15.84
C GLN A 11 20.16 19.76 15.06
N LEU A 12 19.08 19.37 14.37
CA LEU A 12 18.13 20.31 13.74
C LEU A 12 17.32 21.11 14.77
N LEU A 13 16.91 20.49 15.88
CA LEU A 13 16.29 21.18 17.02
C LEU A 13 17.25 22.20 17.65
N LYS A 14 18.54 21.86 17.82
CA LYS A 14 19.58 22.80 18.27
C LYS A 14 19.78 23.98 17.31
N LEU A 15 19.88 23.71 16.01
CA LEU A 15 20.08 24.76 14.99
C LEU A 15 18.86 25.69 14.85
N SER A 16 17.64 25.17 14.99
CA SER A 16 16.42 25.97 14.98
C SER A 16 16.30 26.84 16.24
N THR A 17 16.64 26.30 17.41
CA THR A 17 16.64 27.05 18.68
C THR A 17 17.76 28.09 18.74
N GLU A 18 18.94 27.85 18.16
CA GLU A 18 20.00 28.86 18.09
C GLU A 18 19.69 30.00 17.11
N ARG A 19 18.98 29.75 16.01
CA ARG A 19 18.46 30.83 15.15
C ARG A 19 17.33 31.61 15.81
N LEU A 20 16.46 30.95 16.58
CA LEU A 20 15.37 31.58 17.35
C LEU A 20 15.88 32.41 18.53
N LYS A 21 17.10 32.20 19.02
CA LYS A 21 17.72 33.03 20.07
C LYS A 21 18.20 34.40 19.59
N LYS A 22 18.34 34.63 18.27
CA LYS A 22 18.89 35.89 17.74
C LYS A 22 17.85 36.97 17.45
N GLN A 23 16.55 36.64 17.47
CA GLN A 23 15.45 37.61 17.41
C GLN A 23 14.26 37.06 18.23
N PRO A 24 13.66 37.84 19.13
CA PRO A 24 12.51 37.39 19.90
C PRO A 24 11.31 37.17 18.96
N VAL A 25 11.00 35.90 18.69
CA VAL A 25 9.79 35.51 17.98
C VAL A 25 8.64 35.51 19.00
N PRO A 26 7.55 36.26 18.78
CA PRO A 26 6.41 36.27 19.70
C PRO A 26 5.93 34.85 20.04
N PRO A 27 5.52 34.56 21.29
CA PRO A 27 5.18 33.21 21.76
C PRO A 27 4.15 32.47 20.87
N HIS A 28 3.21 33.22 20.29
CA HIS A 28 2.22 32.68 19.36
C HIS A 28 2.85 32.22 18.03
N ILE A 29 3.85 32.92 17.50
CA ILE A 29 4.57 32.57 16.26
C ILE A 29 5.51 31.38 16.50
N ALA A 30 6.19 31.32 17.66
CA ALA A 30 7.06 30.20 18.02
C ALA A 30 6.29 28.86 18.09
N HIS A 31 5.04 28.90 18.55
CA HIS A 31 4.14 27.74 18.57
C HIS A 31 3.74 27.28 17.15
N HIS A 32 3.51 28.20 16.22
CA HIS A 32 3.24 27.88 14.81
C HIS A 32 4.48 27.33 14.08
N VAL A 33 5.67 27.86 14.37
CA VAL A 33 6.94 27.36 13.82
C VAL A 33 7.25 25.95 14.34
N TRP A 34 7.02 25.69 15.63
CA TRP A 34 7.20 24.36 16.21
C TRP A 34 6.19 23.34 15.65
N LYS A 35 4.92 23.73 15.49
CA LYS A 35 3.90 22.92 14.79
C LYS A 35 4.29 22.64 13.34
N ALA A 36 4.81 23.63 12.62
CA ALA A 36 5.30 23.45 11.25
C ALA A 36 6.49 22.48 11.19
N VAL A 37 7.40 22.52 12.16
CA VAL A 37 8.53 21.56 12.26
C VAL A 37 8.04 20.14 12.53
N CYS A 38 7.07 19.93 13.41
CA CYS A 38 6.43 18.61 13.65
C CYS A 38 5.67 18.09 12.42
N VAL A 39 5.04 19.00 11.67
CA VAL A 39 4.34 18.68 10.41
C VAL A 39 5.34 18.29 9.31
N ILE A 40 6.48 18.97 9.23
CA ILE A 40 7.56 18.65 8.27
C ILE A 40 8.15 17.26 8.55
N THR A 41 8.32 16.85 9.81
CA THR A 41 8.89 15.52 10.14
C THR A 41 7.92 14.37 9.91
N ALA A 42 6.61 14.54 10.15
CA ALA A 42 5.61 13.50 9.92
C ALA A 42 5.46 13.11 8.44
N VAL A 43 5.83 14.01 7.52
CA VAL A 43 5.61 13.87 6.08
C VAL A 43 6.82 13.35 5.31
N TYR A 44 8.04 13.51 5.86
CA TYR A 44 9.21 12.77 5.36
C TYR A 44 8.95 11.25 5.34
N ALA A 45 8.07 10.74 6.22
CA ALA A 45 7.65 9.34 6.21
C ALA A 45 6.83 8.96 4.96
N ILE A 46 6.06 9.86 4.33
CA ILE A 46 5.25 9.53 3.14
C ILE A 46 6.15 9.32 1.92
N ALA A 47 7.25 10.08 1.83
CA ALA A 47 8.20 10.07 0.72
C ALA A 47 9.01 8.76 0.55
N GLU A 48 9.09 7.93 1.60
CA GLU A 48 9.89 6.69 1.59
C GLU A 48 9.04 5.42 1.50
N ILE A 49 7.70 5.52 1.49
CA ILE A 49 6.82 4.33 1.53
C ILE A 49 6.40 3.94 0.11
N SER A 50 7.40 3.79 -0.75
CA SER A 50 7.29 3.04 -2.00
C SER A 50 7.46 1.54 -1.70
N ASN A 51 6.52 0.95 -0.96
CA ASN A 51 6.46 -0.50 -0.85
C ASN A 51 5.86 -1.03 -2.16
N SER A 52 6.71 -1.28 -3.15
CA SER A 52 6.35 -2.13 -4.28
C SER A 52 5.89 -3.48 -3.75
N LEU A 53 4.95 -4.11 -4.44
CA LEU A 53 4.56 -5.47 -4.07
C LEU A 53 5.76 -6.41 -4.24
N PRO A 54 5.91 -7.42 -3.37
CA PRO A 54 6.86 -8.48 -3.64
C PRO A 54 6.51 -9.16 -4.97
N VAL A 55 7.52 -9.79 -5.58
CA VAL A 55 7.30 -10.57 -6.80
C VAL A 55 6.35 -11.72 -6.46
N TYR A 56 5.30 -11.84 -7.26
CA TYR A 56 4.36 -12.94 -7.14
C TYR A 56 5.05 -14.24 -7.56
N ALA A 57 4.95 -15.28 -6.73
CA ALA A 57 5.36 -16.62 -7.15
C ALA A 57 4.52 -17.05 -8.36
N GLU A 58 5.16 -17.69 -9.33
CA GLU A 58 4.51 -18.32 -10.48
C GLU A 58 4.11 -19.74 -10.11
N VAL A 59 3.00 -20.21 -10.67
CA VAL A 59 2.68 -21.64 -10.60
C VAL A 59 3.69 -22.37 -11.46
N PRO A 60 4.39 -23.39 -10.94
CA PRO A 60 5.32 -24.16 -11.76
C PRO A 60 4.61 -24.78 -12.96
N TYR A 61 5.27 -24.72 -14.12
CA TYR A 61 4.74 -25.33 -15.34
C TYR A 61 4.84 -26.85 -15.28
N LEU A 62 3.87 -27.49 -15.92
CA LEU A 62 3.87 -28.94 -16.11
C LEU A 62 4.75 -29.28 -17.29
N LEU A 63 5.63 -30.28 -17.13
CA LEU A 63 6.47 -30.73 -18.23
C LEU A 63 5.59 -31.46 -19.26
N ALA A 64 5.92 -31.34 -20.55
CA ALA A 64 5.17 -32.04 -21.61
C ALA A 64 5.19 -33.58 -21.45
N SER A 65 6.19 -34.11 -20.74
CA SER A 65 6.32 -35.52 -20.39
C SER A 65 5.56 -35.94 -19.12
N ASP A 66 4.97 -34.99 -18.39
CA ASP A 66 4.20 -35.26 -17.16
C ASP A 66 2.77 -35.68 -17.52
N TYR A 67 2.60 -36.94 -17.95
CA TYR A 67 1.30 -37.59 -18.08
C TYR A 67 1.13 -38.69 -17.03
N CYS A 68 -0.12 -38.91 -16.61
CA CYS A 68 -0.46 -39.95 -15.64
C CYS A 68 -0.11 -41.34 -16.21
N GLN A 69 0.77 -42.07 -15.53
CA GLN A 69 1.08 -43.45 -15.86
C GLN A 69 0.07 -44.39 -15.19
N GLY A 70 -0.66 -45.17 -15.99
CA GLY A 70 -1.55 -46.23 -15.53
C GLY A 70 -2.40 -46.76 -16.69
N LYS A 71 -2.57 -48.07 -16.77
CA LYS A 71 -3.39 -48.72 -17.81
C LYS A 71 -4.76 -49.05 -17.23
N SER A 72 -5.82 -48.47 -17.80
CA SER A 72 -7.17 -49.05 -17.72
C SER A 72 -7.30 -50.14 -18.79
N ARG A 73 -8.32 -51.01 -18.68
CA ARG A 73 -8.62 -52.10 -19.63
C ARG A 73 -8.72 -51.62 -21.10
N ASP A 74 -9.02 -50.33 -21.31
CA ASP A 74 -9.12 -49.67 -22.62
C ASP A 74 -8.00 -48.62 -22.88
N GLY A 75 -6.89 -48.69 -22.14
CA GLY A 75 -5.69 -47.88 -22.39
C GLY A 75 -5.66 -46.45 -21.82
N LEU A 76 -6.78 -45.90 -21.35
CA LEU A 76 -6.88 -44.55 -20.78
C LEU A 76 -7.52 -44.52 -19.40
N ILE A 77 -6.96 -43.75 -18.46
CA ILE A 77 -7.50 -43.61 -17.09
C ILE A 77 -8.64 -42.58 -17.11
N SER A 78 -9.79 -42.95 -16.56
CA SER A 78 -10.91 -42.04 -16.32
C SER A 78 -11.53 -42.29 -14.94
N GLY A 79 -12.10 -41.25 -14.32
CA GLY A 79 -12.63 -41.29 -12.96
C GLY A 79 -11.63 -40.76 -11.93
N LYS A 80 -11.86 -41.04 -10.65
CA LYS A 80 -10.93 -40.62 -9.58
C LYS A 80 -9.69 -41.50 -9.59
N GLY A 81 -8.51 -40.90 -9.45
CA GLY A 81 -7.25 -41.62 -9.38
C GLY A 81 -6.13 -40.79 -8.79
N ALA A 82 -5.01 -41.46 -8.53
CA ALA A 82 -3.76 -40.85 -8.10
C ALA A 82 -2.64 -41.23 -9.08
N CYS A 83 -1.79 -40.27 -9.40
CA CYS A 83 -0.67 -40.43 -10.32
C CYS A 83 0.62 -39.86 -9.71
N THR A 84 1.72 -40.54 -9.99
CA THR A 84 3.06 -39.99 -9.82
C THR A 84 3.68 -39.86 -11.21
N PHE A 85 4.20 -38.68 -11.54
CA PHE A 85 4.78 -38.38 -12.84
C PHE A 85 6.29 -38.70 -12.84
N PRO A 86 6.92 -38.90 -14.01
CA PRO A 86 8.37 -39.11 -14.10
C PRO A 86 9.21 -37.99 -13.48
N SER A 87 8.69 -36.75 -13.47
CA SER A 87 9.29 -35.61 -12.77
C SER A 87 9.29 -35.73 -11.24
N GLY A 88 8.56 -36.70 -10.67
CA GLY A 88 8.30 -36.82 -9.24
C GLY A 88 7.07 -36.03 -8.77
N ASN A 89 6.45 -35.25 -9.64
CA ASN A 89 5.19 -34.56 -9.33
C ASN A 89 4.10 -35.59 -8.99
N ARG A 90 3.07 -35.18 -8.25
CA ARG A 90 1.94 -36.05 -7.89
C ARG A 90 0.60 -35.36 -8.15
N TYR A 91 -0.38 -36.13 -8.59
CA TYR A 91 -1.77 -35.68 -8.72
C TYR A 91 -2.71 -36.67 -8.05
N GLU A 92 -3.75 -36.16 -7.39
CA GLU A 92 -4.86 -36.95 -6.89
C GLU A 92 -6.16 -36.22 -7.21
N GLY A 93 -7.06 -36.85 -7.95
CA GLY A 93 -8.31 -36.22 -8.35
C GLY A 93 -8.97 -36.88 -9.55
N GLU A 94 -9.80 -36.12 -10.24
CA GLU A 94 -10.53 -36.56 -11.40
C GLU A 94 -9.66 -36.58 -12.68
N LEU A 95 -9.75 -37.68 -13.41
CA LEU A 95 -9.07 -37.91 -14.68
C LEU A 95 -10.09 -38.18 -15.77
N ARG A 96 -9.81 -37.70 -16.98
CA ARG A 96 -10.54 -38.03 -18.19
C ARG A 96 -9.54 -38.23 -19.31
N ASN A 97 -9.53 -39.42 -19.91
CA ASN A 97 -8.58 -39.77 -20.97
C ASN A 97 -7.12 -39.53 -20.56
N SER A 98 -6.77 -39.92 -19.32
CA SER A 98 -5.45 -39.72 -18.70
C SER A 98 -5.02 -38.26 -18.50
N LYS A 99 -5.91 -37.28 -18.73
CA LYS A 99 -5.71 -35.86 -18.42
C LYS A 99 -6.43 -35.48 -17.15
N ARG A 100 -5.86 -34.56 -16.37
CA ARG A 100 -6.52 -34.00 -15.19
C ARG A 100 -7.72 -33.17 -15.60
N GLN A 101 -8.83 -33.42 -14.93
CA GLN A 101 -10.12 -32.81 -15.20
C GLN A 101 -10.84 -32.62 -13.86
N GLY A 102 -11.75 -31.66 -13.76
CA GLY A 102 -12.55 -31.50 -12.54
C GLY A 102 -11.68 -31.17 -11.33
N ARG A 103 -12.06 -31.60 -10.13
CA ARG A 103 -11.32 -31.24 -8.91
C ARG A 103 -10.18 -32.21 -8.62
N GLY A 104 -9.07 -31.66 -8.14
CA GLY A 104 -7.96 -32.46 -7.64
C GLY A 104 -6.91 -31.65 -6.90
N MET A 105 -5.91 -32.36 -6.41
CA MET A 105 -4.74 -31.84 -5.74
C MET A 105 -3.51 -32.21 -6.54
N PHE A 106 -2.73 -31.19 -6.94
CA PHE A 106 -1.43 -31.36 -7.56
C PHE A 106 -0.33 -30.97 -6.56
N THR A 107 0.63 -31.86 -6.36
CA THR A 107 1.82 -31.63 -5.54
C THR A 107 3.04 -31.63 -6.44
N PHE A 108 3.71 -30.48 -6.52
CA PHE A 108 4.96 -30.32 -7.25
C PHE A 108 6.14 -30.81 -6.41
N THR A 109 7.22 -31.21 -7.06
CA THR A 109 8.45 -31.65 -6.37
C THR A 109 9.16 -30.53 -5.61
N ASP A 110 8.95 -29.27 -5.98
CA ASP A 110 9.41 -28.12 -5.20
C ASP A 110 8.64 -27.96 -3.86
N GLY A 111 7.58 -28.74 -3.63
CA GLY A 111 6.75 -28.68 -2.43
C GLY A 111 5.52 -27.78 -2.58
N THR A 112 5.34 -27.09 -3.72
CA THR A 112 4.12 -26.36 -4.06
C THR A 112 2.95 -27.32 -4.15
N ARG A 113 1.79 -26.93 -3.60
CA ARG A 113 0.56 -27.73 -3.60
C ARG A 113 -0.59 -26.90 -4.11
N CYS A 114 -1.35 -27.41 -5.06
CA CYS A 114 -2.50 -26.75 -5.65
C CYS A 114 -3.72 -27.66 -5.57
N GLU A 115 -4.71 -27.29 -4.75
CA GLU A 115 -6.04 -27.89 -4.73
C GLU A 115 -6.98 -27.02 -5.56
N ALA A 116 -7.41 -27.49 -6.71
CA ALA A 116 -8.11 -26.65 -7.69
C ALA A 116 -8.99 -27.46 -8.64
N GLU A 117 -9.73 -26.74 -9.47
CA GLU A 117 -10.29 -27.27 -10.70
C GLU A 117 -9.23 -27.38 -11.80
N PHE A 118 -9.34 -28.42 -12.62
CA PHE A 118 -8.45 -28.74 -13.73
C PHE A 118 -9.26 -28.93 -15.00
N GLN A 119 -8.70 -28.49 -16.12
CA GLN A 119 -9.27 -28.72 -17.44
C GLN A 119 -8.13 -29.00 -18.42
N ASN A 120 -8.12 -30.20 -19.00
CA ASN A 120 -7.08 -30.65 -19.91
C ASN A 120 -5.67 -30.40 -19.33
N ASP A 121 -5.41 -30.91 -18.12
CA ASP A 121 -4.15 -30.79 -17.38
C ASP A 121 -3.79 -29.42 -16.80
N LEU A 122 -4.51 -28.35 -17.17
CA LEU A 122 -4.24 -27.00 -16.68
C LEU A 122 -5.15 -26.64 -15.51
N LEU A 123 -4.62 -25.85 -14.56
CA LEU A 123 -5.46 -25.20 -13.56
C LEU A 123 -6.50 -24.32 -14.26
N SER A 124 -7.74 -24.47 -13.83
CA SER A 124 -8.91 -23.76 -14.34
C SER A 124 -9.89 -23.53 -13.19
N GLY A 125 -10.83 -22.61 -13.33
CA GLY A 125 -11.85 -22.41 -12.30
C GLY A 125 -11.26 -21.99 -10.96
N LYS A 126 -11.85 -22.40 -9.84
CA LYS A 126 -11.41 -21.97 -8.50
C LYS A 126 -10.37 -22.92 -7.91
N GLY A 127 -9.45 -22.37 -7.11
CA GLY A 127 -8.49 -23.18 -6.38
C GLY A 127 -7.65 -22.41 -5.38
N VAL A 128 -6.84 -23.18 -4.65
CA VAL A 128 -5.87 -22.71 -3.68
C VAL A 128 -4.51 -23.32 -4.02
N CYS A 129 -3.50 -22.48 -4.22
CA CYS A 129 -2.11 -22.91 -4.34
C CYS A 129 -1.29 -22.38 -3.15
N VAL A 130 -0.61 -23.28 -2.44
CA VAL A 130 0.38 -22.97 -1.41
C VAL A 130 1.75 -23.26 -2.00
N PHE A 131 2.57 -22.22 -2.16
CA PHE A 131 3.87 -22.30 -2.82
C PHE A 131 4.98 -22.63 -1.82
N LEU A 132 6.07 -23.19 -2.32
CA LEU A 132 7.32 -23.25 -1.58
C LEU A 132 7.69 -21.85 -1.05
N GLY A 133 8.11 -21.79 0.21
CA GLY A 133 8.43 -20.52 0.89
C GLY A 133 7.23 -19.82 1.52
N GLY A 134 6.01 -20.37 1.43
CA GLY A 134 4.86 -19.94 2.24
C GLY A 134 3.96 -18.89 1.60
N ASN A 135 4.19 -18.53 0.33
CA ASN A 135 3.20 -17.77 -0.43
C ASN A 135 1.94 -18.61 -0.63
N ARG A 136 0.77 -17.98 -0.72
CA ARG A 136 -0.51 -18.65 -0.96
C ARG A 136 -1.37 -17.81 -1.90
N TYR A 137 -1.97 -18.44 -2.90
CA TYR A 137 -3.03 -17.85 -3.71
C TYR A 137 -4.33 -18.62 -3.50
N GLU A 138 -5.43 -17.89 -3.40
CA GLU A 138 -6.79 -18.42 -3.41
C GLU A 138 -7.63 -17.58 -4.36
N GLY A 139 -8.19 -18.20 -5.38
CA GLY A 139 -8.93 -17.47 -6.41
C GLY A 139 -9.19 -18.28 -7.65
N GLU A 140 -9.43 -17.57 -8.75
CA GLU A 140 -9.71 -18.18 -10.05
C GLU A 140 -8.42 -18.39 -10.87
N PHE A 141 -8.45 -19.42 -11.71
CA PHE A 141 -7.40 -19.79 -12.65
C PHE A 141 -7.99 -19.93 -14.04
N ARG A 142 -7.18 -19.63 -15.05
CA ARG A 142 -7.48 -19.93 -16.45
C ARG A 142 -6.18 -20.31 -17.15
N ALA A 143 -6.18 -21.49 -17.77
CA ALA A 143 -5.03 -22.01 -18.51
C ALA A 143 -3.72 -21.98 -17.70
N GLY A 144 -3.78 -22.41 -16.43
CA GLY A 144 -2.60 -22.47 -15.55
C GLY A 144 -2.24 -21.16 -14.85
N LYS A 145 -2.83 -20.03 -15.24
CA LYS A 145 -2.52 -18.71 -14.68
C LYS A 145 -3.62 -18.20 -13.75
N ARG A 146 -3.25 -17.38 -12.77
CA ARG A 146 -4.25 -16.70 -11.95
C ARG A 146 -5.03 -15.70 -12.79
N GLN A 147 -6.34 -15.73 -12.63
CA GLN A 147 -7.30 -14.97 -13.40
C GLN A 147 -8.45 -14.55 -12.47
N GLY A 148 -9.29 -13.60 -12.87
CA GLY A 148 -10.53 -13.30 -12.14
C GLY A 148 -10.28 -12.82 -10.71
N ARG A 149 -11.20 -13.07 -9.79
CA ARG A 149 -11.02 -12.61 -8.41
C ARG A 149 -10.10 -13.54 -7.62
N GLY A 150 -9.25 -12.96 -6.78
CA GLY A 150 -8.42 -13.74 -5.88
C GLY A 150 -7.81 -12.94 -4.74
N LEU A 151 -7.17 -13.68 -3.84
CA LEU A 151 -6.38 -13.22 -2.71
C LEU A 151 -5.01 -13.90 -2.79
N PHE A 152 -3.97 -13.09 -2.86
CA PHE A 152 -2.59 -13.54 -2.69
C PHE A 152 -2.07 -13.13 -1.32
N THR A 153 -1.59 -14.10 -0.56
CA THR A 153 -0.91 -13.92 0.72
C THR A 153 0.57 -14.23 0.52
N PHE A 154 1.42 -13.24 0.71
CA PHE A 154 2.86 -13.41 0.67
C PHE A 154 3.37 -14.00 1.98
N ALA A 155 4.49 -14.72 1.91
CA ALA A 155 5.17 -15.31 3.07
C ALA A 155 5.52 -14.28 4.15
N ASN A 156 5.79 -13.04 3.76
CA ASN A 156 6.06 -11.94 4.71
C ASN A 156 4.80 -11.44 5.44
N GLY A 157 3.61 -11.96 5.13
CA GLY A 157 2.34 -11.55 5.73
C GLY A 157 1.57 -10.49 4.94
N THR A 158 2.13 -9.94 3.85
CA THR A 158 1.41 -9.02 2.94
C THR A 158 0.25 -9.77 2.28
N ARG A 159 -0.91 -9.14 2.17
CA ARG A 159 -2.13 -9.73 1.59
C ARG A 159 -2.70 -8.78 0.54
N CYS A 160 -2.91 -9.27 -0.67
CA CYS A 160 -3.45 -8.51 -1.79
C CYS A 160 -4.66 -9.22 -2.40
N SER A 161 -5.79 -8.52 -2.44
CA SER A 161 -7.04 -8.99 -3.03
C SER A 161 -7.47 -8.09 -4.18
N GLY A 162 -8.12 -8.67 -5.19
CA GLY A 162 -8.63 -7.93 -6.35
C GLY A 162 -8.75 -8.83 -7.57
N THR A 163 -8.72 -8.21 -8.75
CA THR A 163 -8.79 -8.93 -10.02
C THR A 163 -7.38 -9.26 -10.53
N PHE A 164 -7.14 -10.52 -10.84
CA PHE A 164 -5.92 -11.02 -11.46
C PHE A 164 -6.15 -11.22 -12.96
N GLN A 165 -5.14 -10.87 -13.75
CA GLN A 165 -5.10 -11.13 -15.17
C GLN A 165 -3.69 -11.59 -15.52
N ASN A 166 -3.56 -12.81 -16.02
CA ASN A 166 -2.27 -13.43 -16.34
C ASN A 166 -1.27 -13.27 -15.18
N ASP A 167 -1.65 -13.75 -13.98
CA ASP A 167 -0.82 -13.72 -12.77
C ASP A 167 -0.62 -12.36 -12.08
N LEU A 168 -1.00 -11.27 -12.74
CA LEU A 168 -0.80 -9.91 -12.24
C LEU A 168 -2.09 -9.30 -11.71
N LEU A 169 -1.99 -8.59 -10.57
CA LEU A 169 -3.09 -7.80 -10.03
C LEU A 169 -3.37 -6.61 -10.94
N ASN A 170 -4.61 -6.48 -11.41
CA ASN A 170 -5.05 -5.47 -12.36
C ASN A 170 -6.45 -4.96 -12.00
N GLY A 171 -6.71 -3.68 -12.24
CA GLY A 171 -7.97 -3.04 -11.84
C GLY A 171 -8.02 -2.75 -10.34
N LEU A 172 -9.22 -2.71 -9.75
CA LEU A 172 -9.38 -2.40 -8.34
C LEU A 172 -8.86 -3.52 -7.44
N GLY A 173 -8.11 -3.15 -6.40
CA GLY A 173 -7.61 -4.08 -5.41
C GLY A 173 -7.30 -3.41 -4.07
N VAL A 174 -7.07 -4.27 -3.08
CA VAL A 174 -6.69 -3.89 -1.71
C VAL A 174 -5.47 -4.70 -1.31
N CYS A 175 -4.40 -4.02 -0.91
CA CYS A 175 -3.20 -4.63 -0.36
C CYS A 175 -2.95 -4.16 1.07
N ILE A 176 -2.87 -5.10 2.01
CA ILE A 176 -2.45 -4.87 3.40
C ILE A 176 -1.03 -5.40 3.52
N TYR A 177 -0.08 -4.50 3.75
CA TYR A 177 1.34 -4.81 3.83
C TYR A 177 1.72 -5.33 5.21
N ALA A 178 2.76 -6.16 5.28
CA ALA A 178 3.33 -6.64 6.53
C ALA A 178 3.76 -5.50 7.49
N SER A 179 4.08 -4.32 6.95
CA SER A 179 4.38 -3.12 7.73
C SER A 179 3.17 -2.50 8.45
N GLY A 180 1.95 -2.99 8.18
CA GLY A 180 0.69 -2.40 8.64
C GLY A 180 0.13 -1.32 7.72
N ASN A 181 0.84 -0.97 6.64
CA ASN A 181 0.31 -0.06 5.62
C ASN A 181 -0.82 -0.76 4.84
N ARG A 182 -1.76 0.02 4.30
CA ARG A 182 -2.85 -0.46 3.45
C ARG A 182 -2.99 0.44 2.23
N TYR A 183 -3.04 -0.16 1.05
CA TYR A 183 -3.43 0.53 -0.17
C TYR A 183 -4.75 -0.02 -0.69
N GLU A 184 -5.63 0.87 -1.14
CA GLU A 184 -6.87 0.55 -1.83
C GLU A 184 -7.00 1.46 -3.04
N GLY A 185 -7.11 0.88 -4.23
CA GLY A 185 -7.14 1.66 -5.45
C GLY A 185 -6.91 0.81 -6.69
N VAL A 186 -6.54 1.48 -7.78
CA VAL A 186 -6.31 0.83 -9.06
C VAL A 186 -4.87 0.26 -9.14
N PHE A 187 -4.76 -0.93 -9.70
CA PHE A 187 -3.52 -1.61 -10.02
C PHE A 187 -3.39 -1.82 -11.52
N GLN A 188 -2.18 -1.74 -12.03
CA GLN A 188 -1.81 -2.15 -13.38
C GLN A 188 -0.51 -2.93 -13.30
N ASN A 189 -0.50 -4.17 -13.81
CA ASN A 189 0.66 -5.06 -13.76
C ASN A 189 1.26 -5.17 -12.35
N SER A 190 0.41 -5.34 -11.34
CA SER A 190 0.79 -5.44 -9.93
C SER A 190 1.44 -4.18 -9.33
N LYS A 191 1.34 -3.02 -9.99
CA LYS A 191 1.77 -1.72 -9.46
C LYS A 191 0.58 -0.81 -9.20
N LYS A 192 0.65 0.00 -8.16
CA LYS A 192 -0.38 1.02 -7.88
C LYS A 192 -0.39 2.04 -9.01
N GLN A 193 -1.58 2.34 -9.54
CA GLN A 193 -1.80 3.15 -10.72
C GLN A 193 -3.12 3.92 -10.58
N GLY A 194 -3.21 5.15 -11.08
CA GLY A 194 -4.41 5.97 -10.98
C GLY A 194 -4.83 6.28 -9.54
N ARG A 195 -6.12 6.51 -9.30
CA ARG A 195 -6.64 6.88 -7.99
C ARG A 195 -6.50 5.76 -6.96
N GLY A 196 -6.10 6.15 -5.75
CA GLY A 196 -6.11 5.27 -4.60
C GLY A 196 -5.95 5.98 -3.26
N ILE A 197 -6.08 5.20 -2.21
CA ILE A 197 -5.95 5.59 -0.82
C ILE A 197 -4.84 4.76 -0.20
N LEU A 198 -3.79 5.43 0.28
CA LEU A 198 -2.72 4.84 1.08
C LEU A 198 -2.94 5.21 2.55
N THR A 199 -3.21 4.21 3.38
CA THR A 199 -3.24 4.34 4.84
C THR A 199 -1.94 3.78 5.42
N LEU A 200 -1.22 4.57 6.18
CA LEU A 200 0.01 4.18 6.84
C LEU A 200 -0.28 3.53 8.20
N ALA A 201 0.64 2.70 8.68
CA ALA A 201 0.52 2.05 9.99
C ALA A 201 0.39 3.05 11.16
N ASN A 202 0.86 4.29 11.00
CA ASN A 202 0.71 5.37 11.98
C ASN A 202 -0.68 6.07 11.92
N GLY A 203 -1.60 5.59 11.09
CA GLY A 203 -2.95 6.15 10.90
C GLY A 203 -3.05 7.28 9.88
N THR A 204 -1.94 7.70 9.25
CA THR A 204 -1.98 8.72 8.19
C THR A 204 -2.67 8.17 6.96
N ARG A 205 -3.68 8.86 6.43
CA ARG A 205 -4.43 8.49 5.23
C ARG A 205 -4.18 9.49 4.12
N CYS A 206 -3.63 9.05 3.00
CA CYS A 206 -3.39 9.86 1.82
C CYS A 206 -4.22 9.37 0.64
N GLU A 207 -4.94 10.27 0.00
CA GLU A 207 -5.79 10.00 -1.17
C GLU A 207 -5.32 10.85 -2.34
N GLY A 208 -5.08 10.22 -3.49
CA GLY A 208 -4.55 10.90 -4.67
C GLY A 208 -4.28 9.94 -5.83
N GLU A 209 -3.56 10.43 -6.83
CA GLU A 209 -3.14 9.65 -8.00
C GLU A 209 -1.81 8.92 -7.73
N PHE A 210 -1.66 7.74 -8.32
CA PHE A 210 -0.47 6.91 -8.26
C PHE A 210 0.02 6.56 -9.66
N GLN A 211 1.33 6.49 -9.84
CA GLN A 211 1.95 6.02 -11.07
C GLN A 211 3.15 5.17 -10.70
N ASN A 212 3.16 3.91 -11.14
CA ASN A 212 4.24 2.95 -10.85
C ASN A 212 4.60 2.92 -9.36
N ASP A 213 3.61 2.66 -8.51
CA ASP A 213 3.73 2.59 -7.04
C ASP A 213 3.91 3.91 -6.29
N LEU A 214 4.14 5.01 -7.00
CA LEU A 214 4.47 6.31 -6.42
C LEU A 214 3.30 7.30 -6.52
N MET A 215 3.01 7.99 -5.43
CA MET A 215 2.03 9.08 -5.44
C MET A 215 2.49 10.22 -6.36
N THR A 216 1.58 10.75 -7.15
CA THR A 216 1.84 11.79 -8.14
C THR A 216 0.62 12.71 -8.26
N GLY A 217 0.81 13.91 -8.80
CA GLY A 217 -0.26 14.88 -8.95
C GLY A 217 -0.79 15.38 -7.61
N PHE A 218 -2.00 15.91 -7.58
CA PHE A 218 -2.61 16.43 -6.36
C PHE A 218 -3.04 15.29 -5.42
N ALA A 219 -2.77 15.44 -4.12
CA ALA A 219 -3.24 14.51 -3.11
C ALA A 219 -3.61 15.21 -1.79
N VAL A 220 -4.48 14.53 -1.03
CA VAL A 220 -4.95 14.96 0.29
C VAL A 220 -4.48 13.94 1.32
N CYS A 221 -3.64 14.36 2.26
CA CYS A 221 -3.13 13.52 3.34
C CYS A 221 -3.66 14.01 4.69
N THR A 222 -4.36 13.15 5.43
CA THR A 222 -4.81 13.43 6.80
C THR A 222 -4.00 12.58 7.76
N LEU A 223 -3.27 13.24 8.66
CA LEU A 223 -2.53 12.58 9.73
C LEU A 223 -3.51 12.04 10.78
N ALA A 224 -3.08 11.06 11.57
CA ALA A 224 -3.88 10.54 12.69
C ALA A 224 -4.28 11.62 13.72
N THR A 225 -3.53 12.72 13.79
CA THR A 225 -3.82 13.90 14.63
C THR A 225 -4.95 14.79 14.09
N GLY A 226 -5.48 14.49 12.91
CA GLY A 226 -6.47 15.31 12.20
C GLY A 226 -5.88 16.45 11.37
N ILE A 227 -4.55 16.66 11.41
CA ILE A 227 -3.89 17.64 10.53
C ILE A 227 -3.99 17.17 9.09
N ARG A 228 -4.44 18.05 8.20
CA ARG A 228 -4.65 17.76 6.78
C ARG A 228 -3.64 18.51 5.92
N TYR A 229 -3.04 17.83 4.97
CA TYR A 229 -2.22 18.39 3.89
C TYR A 229 -2.95 18.24 2.55
N GLU A 230 -2.84 19.26 1.71
CA GLU A 230 -3.36 19.27 0.35
C GLU A 230 -2.29 19.88 -0.56
N GLY A 231 -1.86 19.16 -1.59
CA GLY A 231 -0.82 19.68 -2.48
C GLY A 231 -0.36 18.69 -3.54
N GLU A 232 0.58 19.13 -4.37
CA GLU A 232 1.13 18.29 -5.43
C GLU A 232 2.22 17.35 -4.93
N PHE A 233 2.26 16.16 -5.53
CA PHE A 233 3.26 15.14 -5.35
C PHE A 233 3.92 14.82 -6.70
N ARG A 234 5.20 14.44 -6.65
CA ARG A 234 5.93 13.86 -7.77
C ARG A 234 6.83 12.76 -7.23
N ALA A 235 6.72 11.56 -7.80
CA ALA A 235 7.52 10.41 -7.40
C ALA A 235 7.48 10.15 -5.87
N GLY A 236 6.28 10.23 -5.28
CA GLY A 236 6.05 10.02 -3.85
C GLY A 236 6.38 11.21 -2.95
N ARG A 237 6.92 12.31 -3.49
CA ARG A 237 7.37 13.46 -2.69
C ARG A 237 6.53 14.70 -2.95
N GLN A 238 6.26 15.48 -1.90
CA GLN A 238 5.63 16.78 -2.05
C GLN A 238 6.44 17.69 -2.97
N LYS A 239 5.75 18.39 -3.86
CA LYS A 239 6.31 19.33 -4.83
C LYS A 239 5.34 20.50 -4.98
N GLY A 240 5.86 21.68 -5.32
CA GLY A 240 5.01 22.81 -5.68
C GLY A 240 4.23 23.36 -4.49
N LYS A 241 3.04 23.86 -4.73
CA LYS A 241 2.22 24.52 -3.71
C LYS A 241 1.48 23.48 -2.86
N GLY A 242 1.34 23.78 -1.58
CA GLY A 242 0.53 22.97 -0.67
C GLY A 242 0.00 23.76 0.52
N ILE A 243 -0.99 23.18 1.19
CA ILE A 243 -1.71 23.80 2.29
C ILE A 243 -1.82 22.77 3.41
N TYR A 244 -1.40 23.15 4.61
CA TYR A 244 -1.76 22.42 5.83
C TYR A 244 -2.94 23.09 6.51
N THR A 245 -3.93 22.31 6.91
CA THR A 245 -5.02 22.71 7.78
C THR A 245 -4.83 22.01 9.12
N LEU A 246 -4.62 22.80 10.17
CA LEU A 246 -4.43 22.33 11.54
C LEU A 246 -5.78 21.97 12.17
N SER A 247 -5.76 21.22 13.27
CA SER A 247 -6.98 20.78 13.97
C SER A 247 -7.87 21.93 14.48
N ASN A 248 -7.31 23.13 14.66
CA ASN A 248 -8.04 24.35 15.02
C ASN A 248 -8.55 25.15 13.80
N GLY A 249 -8.46 24.59 12.58
CA GLY A 249 -8.86 25.23 11.33
C GLY A 249 -7.85 26.22 10.73
N SER A 250 -6.77 26.55 11.45
CA SER A 250 -5.73 27.44 10.91
C SER A 250 -5.03 26.82 9.70
N ARG A 251 -4.72 27.65 8.68
CA ARG A 251 -4.12 27.21 7.41
C ARG A 251 -2.68 27.72 7.28
N LEU A 252 -1.79 26.87 6.79
CA LEU A 252 -0.39 27.19 6.50
C LEU A 252 -0.10 26.85 5.04
N GLU A 253 0.12 27.88 4.22
CA GLU A 253 0.46 27.72 2.80
C GLU A 253 1.97 27.78 2.57
N GLY A 254 2.49 26.87 1.75
CA GLY A 254 3.90 26.85 1.42
C GLY A 254 4.21 26.32 0.04
N VAL A 255 5.51 26.28 -0.24
CA VAL A 255 6.09 25.67 -1.43
C VAL A 255 7.03 24.54 -1.02
N TRP A 256 6.93 23.39 -1.68
CA TRP A 256 7.75 22.21 -1.47
C TRP A 256 8.61 21.89 -2.69
N ARG A 257 9.81 21.38 -2.44
CA ARG A 257 10.71 20.84 -3.46
C ARG A 257 11.29 19.53 -2.95
N GLU A 258 10.98 18.43 -3.62
CA GLU A 258 11.49 17.09 -3.28
C GLU A 258 11.19 16.70 -1.82
N GLY A 259 9.97 16.95 -1.35
CA GLY A 259 9.54 16.67 0.03
C GLY A 259 10.02 17.69 1.06
N LYS A 260 10.84 18.68 0.67
CA LYS A 260 11.36 19.72 1.56
C LYS A 260 10.53 20.98 1.47
N PHE A 261 10.10 21.50 2.61
CA PHE A 261 9.53 22.85 2.70
C PHE A 261 10.58 23.88 2.28
N VAL A 262 10.21 24.79 1.38
CA VAL A 262 11.08 25.83 0.85
C VAL A 262 10.72 27.18 1.47
N GLU A 263 9.48 27.62 1.32
CA GLU A 263 9.04 28.94 1.77
C GLU A 263 7.53 29.00 2.03
N PHE A 264 7.11 29.94 2.87
CA PHE A 264 5.70 30.30 3.04
C PHE A 264 5.25 31.18 1.88
N LYS A 265 4.03 30.97 1.37
CA LYS A 265 3.48 31.81 0.30
C LYS A 265 2.87 33.11 0.84
N THR A 266 2.35 33.09 2.07
CA THR A 266 1.96 34.29 2.79
C THR A 266 3.11 34.69 3.73
N LYS A 267 3.63 35.92 3.59
CA LYS A 267 4.19 36.59 4.77
C LYS A 267 3.10 36.49 5.84
N PRO A 268 3.37 36.06 7.09
CA PRO A 268 2.35 36.06 8.13
C PRO A 268 1.82 37.49 8.21
N SER A 269 0.66 37.71 7.59
CA SER A 269 -0.03 38.99 7.61
C SER A 269 -0.26 39.24 9.07
N THR A 270 0.30 40.35 9.56
CA THR A 270 0.21 40.84 10.93
C THR A 270 -1.17 40.49 11.46
N ILE A 271 -1.26 39.50 12.35
CA ILE A 271 -2.51 39.15 13.00
C ILE A 271 -2.85 40.40 13.84
N ARG A 272 -3.68 41.29 13.28
CA ARG A 272 -4.26 42.39 14.04
C ARG A 272 -5.29 41.75 14.95
N LEU A 273 -4.86 41.38 16.15
CA LEU A 273 -5.75 41.16 17.26
C LEU A 273 -6.46 42.49 17.50
N THR A 274 -7.69 42.65 17.03
CA THR A 274 -8.58 43.65 17.62
C THR A 274 -8.91 43.15 19.01
N SER A 275 -8.23 43.69 20.02
CA SER A 275 -8.67 43.58 21.41
C SER A 275 -10.07 44.20 21.51
N PRO A 276 -11.06 43.54 22.14
CA PRO A 276 -12.27 44.24 22.54
C PRO A 276 -11.87 45.29 23.57
N SER A 277 -12.20 46.55 23.30
CA SER A 277 -12.13 47.62 24.29
C SER A 277 -13.12 47.30 25.41
N LEU A 278 -12.62 46.88 26.57
CA LEU A 278 -13.37 46.97 27.82
C LEU A 278 -13.25 48.43 28.30
N ASP A 279 -14.01 49.29 27.66
CA ASP A 279 -14.40 50.58 28.20
C ASP A 279 -15.90 50.70 27.90
N ASP A 280 -16.70 50.17 28.81
CA ASP A 280 -17.97 50.77 29.18
C ASP A 280 -18.29 50.32 30.61
N ARG A 281 -18.27 51.31 31.50
CA ARG A 281 -18.60 51.20 32.91
C ARG A 281 -20.12 51.03 32.99
N ASP A 282 -20.56 49.92 33.59
CA ASP A 282 -21.91 49.81 34.13
C ASP A 282 -22.04 50.73 35.36
N GLU A 283 -22.36 52.00 35.11
CA GLU A 283 -23.10 52.84 36.05
C GLU A 283 -24.52 52.99 35.52
N ARG A 284 -25.46 52.17 36.01
CA ARG A 284 -26.87 52.52 36.33
C ARG A 284 -27.75 51.30 36.58
N SER A 285 -28.10 51.12 37.85
CA SER A 285 -29.47 50.83 38.32
C SER A 285 -29.53 51.28 39.78
N GLU A 286 -29.76 52.56 40.07
CA GLU A 286 -31.06 53.13 40.44
C GLU A 286 -31.94 52.24 41.33
N ARG A 287 -32.17 52.75 42.55
CA ARG A 287 -33.44 52.85 43.30
C ARG A 287 -34.24 51.58 43.60
#